data_AF-Q84WY5-F1
#
_entry.id   AF-Q84WY5-F1
#
_cell.length_a   1.000
_cell.length_b   1.000
_cell.length_c   1.000
_cell.angle_alpha   90.00
_cell.angle_beta   90.00
_cell.angle_gamma   90.00
#
_symmetry.space_group_name_H-M   'P 1'
#
loop_
_entity.id
_entity.type
_entity.pdbx_description
1 polymer ?
#
loop_
_entity_poly.entity_id
_entity_poly.type
_entity_poly.pdbx_seq_one_letter_code
_entity_poly.pdbx_strand_id
1 'polypeptide(L)'
;MLPRTVLLMLHVDQILDQEKCTDSGYKTLENSDKPLFFKDLSKVFQCFKGFSASNTIFIEEEPYKALLNPDNTGVFPLSYDPSDTKDNLLDPEGEFCSYLDGLANSSDVQAYIKEHPFGQPMIDSSHLDWSYYRRVSNIVS
;
A
#
# COMPACT_ATOMS: atom_id res chain seq x y z
N MET A 1 -16.86 -13.73 -12.91
CA MET A 1 -17.09 -13.28 -11.52
C MET A 1 -15.76 -13.45 -10.83
N LEU A 2 -14.93 -12.40 -10.77
CA LEU A 2 -13.70 -12.50 -9.97
C LEU A 2 -14.13 -12.68 -8.51
N PRO A 3 -13.63 -13.69 -7.78
CA PRO A 3 -14.02 -13.91 -6.40
C PRO A 3 -13.78 -12.61 -5.62
N ARG A 4 -14.73 -12.28 -4.74
CA ARG A 4 -14.93 -10.97 -4.09
C ARG A 4 -13.73 -10.40 -3.32
N THR A 5 -12.57 -11.04 -3.30
CA THR A 5 -11.52 -10.83 -2.31
C THR A 5 -10.37 -9.93 -2.75
N VAL A 6 -10.19 -9.60 -4.03
CA VAL A 6 -9.08 -8.71 -4.44
C VAL A 6 -9.56 -7.61 -5.36
N LEU A 7 -9.85 -6.43 -4.80
CA LEU A 7 -10.00 -5.21 -5.61
C LEU A 7 -8.62 -4.83 -6.15
N LEU A 8 -8.44 -5.09 -7.45
CA LEU A 8 -7.26 -4.76 -8.25
C LEU A 8 -6.82 -3.29 -8.05
N MET A 9 -5.50 -3.11 -7.92
CA MET A 9 -4.76 -1.82 -7.97
C MET A 9 -5.36 -0.80 -8.94
N LEU A 10 -5.86 -1.25 -10.11
CA LEU A 10 -6.45 -0.37 -11.13
C LEU A 10 -7.65 0.45 -10.61
N HIS A 11 -8.53 -0.14 -9.79
CA HIS A 11 -9.63 0.64 -9.22
C HIS A 11 -9.09 1.60 -8.16
N VAL A 12 -8.12 1.16 -7.36
CA VAL A 12 -7.49 2.02 -6.34
C VAL A 12 -6.82 3.23 -6.99
N ASP A 13 -6.12 3.08 -8.11
CA ASP A 13 -5.52 4.22 -8.82
C ASP A 13 -6.57 5.18 -9.42
N GLN A 14 -7.73 4.68 -9.85
CA GLN A 14 -8.84 5.54 -10.28
C GLN A 14 -9.55 6.26 -9.12
N ILE A 15 -9.54 5.67 -7.92
CA ILE A 15 -10.23 6.20 -6.73
C ILE A 15 -9.31 7.07 -5.88
N LEU A 16 -8.01 6.75 -5.85
CA LEU A 16 -6.93 7.40 -5.13
C LEU A 16 -5.94 8.01 -6.12
N ASP A 17 -6.45 8.56 -7.23
CA ASP A 17 -5.65 9.43 -8.08
C ASP A 17 -5.06 10.59 -7.25
N GLN A 18 -4.14 11.35 -7.83
CA GLN A 18 -3.47 12.42 -7.09
C GLN A 18 -4.44 13.48 -6.55
N GLU A 19 -5.58 13.75 -7.20
CA GLU A 19 -6.60 14.69 -6.73
C GLU A 19 -7.38 14.14 -5.52
N LYS A 20 -7.42 12.82 -5.38
CA LYS A 20 -8.05 12.12 -4.25
C LYS A 20 -7.06 11.76 -3.16
N CYS A 21 -5.76 11.91 -3.37
CA CYS A 21 -4.75 11.76 -2.32
C CYS A 21 -4.91 12.84 -1.25
N THR A 22 -4.47 12.54 -0.03
CA THR A 22 -4.37 13.53 1.04
C THR A 22 -3.02 14.21 0.95
N ASP A 23 -3.00 15.49 0.58
CA ASP A 23 -1.80 16.31 0.64
C ASP A 23 -1.42 16.55 2.10
N SER A 24 -0.20 16.17 2.47
CA SER A 24 0.30 16.44 3.82
C SER A 24 0.70 17.90 4.05
N GLY A 25 0.97 18.65 2.98
CA GLY A 25 1.63 19.96 3.04
C GLY A 25 3.15 19.87 3.27
N TYR A 26 3.71 18.66 3.33
CA TYR A 26 5.13 18.39 3.52
C TYR A 26 5.77 17.79 2.26
N LYS A 27 7.09 17.63 2.31
CA LYS A 27 7.92 17.07 1.24
C LYS A 27 8.40 15.67 1.61
N THR A 28 8.81 14.86 0.66
CA THR A 28 9.40 13.57 1.00
C THR A 28 10.83 13.76 1.52
N LEU A 29 11.33 12.81 2.33
CA LEU A 29 12.65 12.94 2.95
C LEU A 29 13.77 12.72 1.93
N GLU A 30 13.52 11.86 0.95
CA GLU A 30 14.44 11.53 -0.14
C GLU A 30 14.50 12.60 -1.23
N ASN A 31 13.45 13.41 -1.37
CA ASN A 31 13.38 14.47 -2.36
C ASN A 31 12.61 15.69 -1.84
N SER A 32 13.34 16.77 -1.53
CA SER A 32 12.77 18.01 -0.99
C SER A 32 11.79 18.73 -1.94
N ASP A 33 11.80 18.41 -3.23
CA ASP A 33 10.86 18.99 -4.20
C ASP A 33 9.57 18.15 -4.31
N LYS A 34 9.65 16.84 -4.02
CA LYS A 34 8.54 15.89 -4.13
C LYS A 34 7.55 16.10 -2.97
N PRO A 35 6.27 16.44 -3.23
CA PRO A 35 5.26 16.52 -2.19
C PRO A 35 4.97 15.14 -1.59
N LEU A 36 4.70 15.11 -0.28
CA LEU A 36 4.33 13.89 0.43
C LEU A 36 2.80 13.75 0.44
N PHE A 37 2.31 12.78 -0.32
CA PHE A 37 0.90 12.44 -0.42
C PHE A 37 0.60 11.11 0.27
N PHE A 38 -0.57 11.03 0.89
CA PHE A 38 -1.11 9.78 1.44
C PHE A 38 -2.26 9.25 0.58
N LYS A 39 -2.27 7.93 0.38
CA LYS A 39 -3.33 7.19 -0.30
C LYS A 39 -4.16 6.45 0.76
N ASP A 40 -5.20 7.12 1.25
CA ASP A 40 -6.05 6.65 2.34
C ASP A 40 -7.17 5.69 1.87
N LEU A 41 -7.07 4.43 2.27
CA LEU A 41 -8.06 3.38 2.01
C LEU A 41 -9.44 3.69 2.61
N SER A 42 -9.55 4.55 3.63
CA SER A 42 -10.84 4.95 4.19
C SER A 42 -11.76 5.57 3.13
N LYS A 43 -11.17 6.26 2.14
CA LYS A 43 -11.90 6.83 0.99
C LYS A 43 -12.47 5.73 0.10
N VAL A 44 -11.74 4.63 -0.09
CA VAL A 44 -12.23 3.44 -0.82
C VAL A 44 -13.40 2.81 -0.07
N PHE A 45 -13.28 2.64 1.24
CA PHE A 45 -14.34 2.03 2.06
C PHE A 45 -15.63 2.87 2.10
N GLN A 46 -15.51 4.20 2.04
CA GLN A 46 -16.65 5.11 1.95
C GLN A 46 -17.36 5.04 0.59
N CYS A 47 -16.59 4.92 -0.50
CA CYS A 47 -17.12 4.89 -1.85
C CYS A 47 -17.74 3.53 -2.22
N PHE A 48 -17.18 2.42 -1.74
CA PHE A 48 -17.57 1.07 -2.15
C PHE A 48 -18.05 0.23 -0.98
N LYS A 49 -19.37 -0.03 -0.95
CA LYS A 49 -19.97 -0.90 0.05
C LYS A 49 -19.42 -2.32 -0.08
N GLY A 50 -19.02 -2.90 1.06
CA GLY A 50 -18.49 -4.26 1.13
C GLY A 50 -16.96 -4.33 1.16
N PHE A 51 -16.26 -3.21 0.99
CA PHE A 51 -14.81 -3.13 1.23
C PHE A 51 -14.51 -2.66 2.65
N SER A 52 -13.43 -3.21 3.19
CA SER A 52 -12.92 -2.99 4.55
C SER A 52 -11.46 -3.41 4.63
N ALA A 53 -10.82 -3.18 5.77
CA ALA A 53 -9.42 -3.56 5.99
C ALA A 53 -9.19 -5.08 5.85
N SER A 54 -10.16 -5.92 6.22
CA SER A 54 -10.00 -7.38 6.20
C SER A 54 -10.12 -8.00 4.81
N ASN A 55 -10.51 -7.24 3.78
CA ASN A 55 -10.69 -7.72 2.41
C ASN A 55 -10.17 -6.75 1.33
N THR A 56 -9.31 -5.82 1.70
CA THR A 56 -8.71 -4.84 0.78
C THR A 56 -7.22 -4.76 1.03
N ILE A 57 -6.44 -4.88 -0.04
CA ILE A 57 -5.00 -4.68 -0.01
C ILE A 57 -4.62 -3.36 -0.69
N PHE A 58 -3.57 -2.73 -0.19
CA PHE A 58 -2.92 -1.58 -0.78
C PHE A 58 -1.54 -2.01 -1.27
N ILE A 59 -1.31 -1.98 -2.59
CA ILE A 59 -0.02 -2.33 -3.18
C ILE A 59 0.61 -1.04 -3.71
N GLU A 60 1.80 -0.71 -3.24
CA GLU A 60 2.48 0.55 -3.56
C GLU A 60 3.97 0.43 -3.28
N GLU A 61 4.85 1.03 -4.08
CA GLU A 61 6.30 0.90 -3.89
C GLU A 61 6.86 1.78 -2.77
N GLU A 62 6.12 2.82 -2.35
CA GLU A 62 6.55 3.80 -1.34
C GLU A 62 5.74 3.64 -0.04
N PRO A 63 6.28 2.97 1.00
CA PRO A 63 5.53 2.63 2.21
C PRO A 63 4.88 3.81 2.95
N TYR A 64 5.48 5.01 2.88
CA TYR A 64 4.94 6.19 3.55
C TYR A 64 3.57 6.61 3.01
N LYS A 65 3.21 6.26 1.77
CA LYS A 65 1.89 6.59 1.20
C LYS A 65 0.74 5.90 1.94
N ALA A 66 1.03 4.82 2.65
CA ALA A 66 0.07 4.05 3.44
C ALA A 66 -0.04 4.48 4.91
N LEU A 67 0.60 5.58 5.33
CA LEU A 67 0.66 5.97 6.76
C LEU A 67 -0.70 6.22 7.43
N LEU A 68 -1.76 6.46 6.65
CA LEU A 68 -3.13 6.64 7.15
C LEU A 68 -3.95 5.35 7.08
N ASN A 69 -3.41 4.29 6.47
CA ASN A 69 -4.12 3.04 6.27
C ASN A 69 -4.07 2.18 7.53
N PRO A 70 -5.09 1.32 7.77
CA PRO A 70 -5.06 0.36 8.86
C PRO A 70 -3.83 -0.56 8.79
N ASP A 71 -3.31 -0.97 9.94
CA ASP A 71 -2.17 -1.89 10.04
C ASP A 71 -2.38 -3.15 9.18
N ASN A 72 -1.29 -3.66 8.58
CA ASN A 72 -1.30 -4.88 7.78
C ASN A 72 -2.28 -4.85 6.59
N THR A 73 -2.57 -3.68 6.02
CA THR A 73 -3.29 -3.58 4.74
C THR A 73 -2.38 -3.31 3.54
N GLY A 74 -1.11 -2.98 3.79
CA GLY A 74 -0.12 -2.61 2.78
C GLY A 74 0.84 -3.73 2.41
N VAL A 75 1.15 -3.85 1.12
CA VAL A 75 2.24 -4.66 0.57
C VAL A 75 3.10 -3.75 -0.27
N PHE A 76 4.41 -3.74 -0.02
CA PHE A 76 5.29 -2.71 -0.58
C PHE A 76 6.43 -3.32 -1.39
N PRO A 77 6.21 -3.75 -2.64
CA PRO A 77 7.28 -4.31 -3.45
C PRO A 77 8.42 -3.31 -3.68
N LEU A 78 9.58 -3.81 -4.09
CA LEU A 78 10.65 -2.95 -4.58
C LEU A 78 10.23 -2.31 -5.91
N SER A 79 10.74 -1.11 -6.17
CA SER A 79 10.57 -0.41 -7.45
C SER A 79 11.15 -1.24 -8.59
N TYR A 80 10.47 -1.19 -9.74
CA TYR A 80 10.94 -1.81 -10.97
C TYR A 80 12.29 -1.22 -11.40
N ASP A 81 13.29 -2.07 -11.63
CA ASP A 81 14.59 -1.70 -12.18
C ASP A 81 14.72 -2.16 -13.65
N PRO A 82 14.60 -1.24 -14.64
CA PRO A 82 14.73 -1.60 -16.05
C PRO A 82 16.14 -2.05 -16.46
N SER A 83 17.15 -1.80 -15.62
CA SER A 83 18.52 -2.25 -15.84
C SER A 83 18.77 -3.66 -15.29
N ASP A 84 17.93 -4.14 -14.38
CA ASP A 84 17.99 -5.51 -13.88
C ASP A 84 17.22 -6.45 -14.81
N THR A 85 17.96 -7.21 -15.63
CA THR A 85 17.37 -8.19 -16.54
C THR A 85 16.74 -9.38 -15.82
N LYS A 86 16.91 -9.49 -14.50
CA LYS A 86 16.27 -10.48 -13.64
C LYS A 86 15.08 -9.91 -12.87
N ASP A 87 14.75 -8.63 -13.01
CA ASP A 87 13.53 -8.08 -12.42
C ASP A 87 12.31 -8.75 -13.06
N ASN A 88 11.77 -9.70 -12.31
CA ASN A 88 10.66 -10.54 -12.70
C ASN A 88 9.57 -10.54 -11.61
N LEU A 89 9.43 -9.44 -10.86
CA LEU A 89 8.46 -9.34 -9.78
C LEU A 89 7.03 -9.71 -10.23
N LEU A 90 6.65 -9.29 -11.44
CA LEU A 90 5.33 -9.57 -12.03
C LEU A 90 5.28 -10.85 -12.86
N ASP A 91 6.29 -11.72 -12.78
CA ASP A 91 6.25 -13.05 -13.38
C ASP A 91 5.03 -13.81 -12.85
N PRO A 92 4.12 -14.31 -13.72
CA PRO A 92 2.96 -15.10 -13.29
C PRO A 92 3.30 -16.33 -12.47
N GLU A 93 4.48 -16.92 -12.68
CA GLU A 93 5.00 -18.05 -11.91
C GLU A 93 5.91 -17.61 -10.74
N GLY A 94 6.04 -16.30 -10.55
CA GLY A 94 6.89 -15.68 -9.55
C GLY A 94 6.31 -15.65 -8.13
N GLU A 95 7.16 -15.24 -7.20
CA GLU A 95 6.85 -15.21 -5.77
C GLU A 95 5.71 -14.23 -5.44
N PHE A 96 5.72 -13.05 -6.06
CA PHE A 96 4.68 -12.05 -5.81
C PHE A 96 3.30 -12.49 -6.30
N CYS A 97 3.21 -13.14 -7.46
CA CYS A 97 1.94 -13.70 -7.93
C CYS A 97 1.44 -14.82 -7.01
N SER A 98 2.34 -15.70 -6.55
CA SER A 98 2.01 -16.73 -5.55
C SER A 98 1.52 -16.13 -4.23
N TYR A 99 2.11 -15.01 -3.82
CA TYR A 99 1.70 -14.25 -2.64
C TYR A 99 0.29 -13.65 -2.81
N LEU A 100 0.01 -13.04 -3.97
CA LEU A 100 -1.32 -12.51 -4.30
C LEU A 100 -2.39 -13.60 -4.35
N ASP A 101 -2.05 -14.81 -4.82
CA ASP A 101 -2.93 -15.97 -4.77
C ASP A 101 -3.26 -16.36 -3.32
N GLY A 102 -2.27 -16.35 -2.42
CA GLY A 102 -2.48 -16.59 -1.00
C GLY A 102 -3.42 -15.55 -0.37
N LEU A 103 -3.23 -14.26 -0.69
CA LEU A 103 -4.14 -13.17 -0.28
C LEU A 103 -5.56 -13.38 -0.79
N ALA A 104 -5.72 -13.75 -2.07
CA ALA A 104 -7.03 -13.97 -2.68
C ALA A 104 -7.81 -15.11 -2.04
N ASN A 105 -7.10 -16.12 -1.50
CA ASN A 105 -7.67 -17.26 -0.80
C ASN A 105 -7.78 -17.06 0.71
N SER A 106 -7.21 -15.98 1.26
CA SER A 106 -7.34 -15.67 2.69
C SER A 106 -8.74 -15.17 3.03
N SER A 107 -9.22 -15.52 4.23
CA SER A 107 -10.45 -14.96 4.80
C SER A 107 -10.24 -13.62 5.50
N ASP A 108 -8.99 -13.30 5.83
CA ASP A 108 -8.58 -12.05 6.48
C ASP A 108 -7.24 -11.59 5.90
N VAL A 109 -7.30 -10.48 5.17
CA VAL A 109 -6.12 -9.86 4.54
C VAL A 109 -5.11 -9.40 5.59
N GLN A 110 -5.56 -8.80 6.69
CA GLN A 110 -4.66 -8.24 7.70
C GLN A 110 -3.89 -9.36 8.41
N ALA A 111 -4.55 -10.47 8.70
CA ALA A 111 -3.90 -11.65 9.26
C ALA A 111 -2.87 -12.23 8.28
N TYR A 112 -3.23 -12.37 7.00
CA TYR A 112 -2.32 -12.93 5.99
C TYR A 112 -1.06 -12.08 5.82
N ILE A 113 -1.18 -10.75 5.69
CA ILE A 113 -0.03 -9.84 5.55
C ILE A 113 0.86 -9.88 6.78
N LYS A 114 0.26 -9.95 7.97
CA LYS A 114 1.03 -10.03 9.22
C LYS A 114 1.85 -11.31 9.34
N GLU A 115 1.30 -12.44 8.91
CA GLU A 115 1.96 -13.74 8.93
C GLU A 115 2.96 -13.92 7.78
N HIS A 116 2.69 -13.26 6.65
CA HIS A 116 3.47 -13.33 5.43
C HIS A 116 3.83 -11.90 4.99
N PRO A 117 4.80 -11.24 5.63
CA PRO A 117 5.26 -9.94 5.17
C PRO A 117 5.94 -10.09 3.79
N PHE A 118 5.64 -9.18 2.86
CA PHE A 118 6.22 -9.18 1.53
C PHE A 118 6.73 -7.79 1.14
N GLY A 119 7.94 -7.74 0.58
CA GLY A 119 8.58 -6.51 0.13
C GLY A 119 9.21 -5.70 1.26
N GLN A 120 9.11 -4.39 1.16
CA GLN A 120 9.62 -3.40 2.11
C GLN A 120 8.76 -3.34 3.38
N PRO A 121 9.35 -3.04 4.55
CA PRO A 121 8.60 -2.90 5.78
C PRO A 121 7.66 -1.70 5.73
N MET A 122 6.53 -1.79 6.43
CA MET A 122 5.65 -0.63 6.66
C MET A 122 6.37 0.45 7.47
N ILE A 123 6.00 1.72 7.28
CA ILE A 123 6.48 2.78 8.15
C ILE A 123 5.74 2.72 9.48
N ASP A 124 6.43 2.29 10.53
CA ASP A 124 5.92 2.26 11.89
C ASP A 124 6.90 2.90 12.89
N SER A 125 6.63 2.71 14.18
CA SER A 125 7.46 3.27 15.26
C SER A 125 8.91 2.79 15.30
N SER A 126 9.25 1.73 14.58
CA SER A 126 10.62 1.23 14.45
C SER A 126 11.42 1.93 13.34
N HIS A 127 10.76 2.68 12.45
CA HIS A 127 11.42 3.40 11.36
C HIS A 127 12.34 4.51 11.91
N LEU A 128 13.54 4.65 11.33
CA LEU A 128 14.54 5.65 11.77
C LEU A 128 13.97 7.08 11.76
N ASP A 129 13.25 7.42 10.70
CA ASP A 129 12.58 8.72 10.56
C ASP A 129 11.14 8.75 11.13
N TRP A 130 10.78 7.84 12.04
CA TRP A 130 9.41 7.78 12.59
C TRP A 130 8.94 9.10 13.17
N SER A 131 9.85 9.87 13.79
CA SER A 131 9.51 11.19 14.33
C SER A 131 8.95 12.16 13.26
N TYR A 132 9.47 12.07 12.03
CA TYR A 132 8.99 12.82 10.88
C TYR A 132 7.62 12.30 10.44
N TYR A 133 7.54 11.02 10.11
CA TYR A 133 6.31 10.41 9.60
C TYR A 133 5.13 10.53 10.57
N ARG A 134 5.36 10.31 11.87
CA ARG A 134 4.37 10.51 12.93
C ARG A 134 3.89 11.96 13.03
N ARG A 135 4.79 12.94 12.87
CA ARG A 135 4.40 14.35 12.87
C ARG A 135 3.48 14.65 11.69
N VAL A 136 3.87 14.20 10.50
CA VAL A 136 3.14 14.51 9.26
C VAL A 136 1.78 13.80 9.24
N SER A 137 1.69 12.53 9.67
CA SER A 137 0.41 11.79 9.71
C SER A 137 -0.59 12.37 10.71
N ASN A 138 -0.13 12.83 11.89
CA ASN A 138 -0.99 13.44 12.91
C ASN A 138 -1.59 14.80 12.49
N ILE A 139 -1.05 15.47 11.47
CA ILE A 139 -1.57 16.77 11.01
C ILE A 139 -2.78 16.59 10.09
N VAL A 140 -2.85 15.45 9.39
CA VAL A 140 -3.89 15.18 8.38
C VAL A 140 -4.92 14.12 8.80
N SER A 141 -4.70 13.44 9.92
CA SER A 141 -5.65 12.48 10.52
C SER A 141 -6.70 13.22 11.35
#